data_AF-A0A7X9APV8-F1
#
_entry.id   AF-A0A7X9APV8-F1
#
_cell.length_a   1.000
_cell.length_b   1.000
_cell.length_c   1.000
_cell.angle_alpha   90.00
_cell.angle_beta   90.00
_cell.angle_gamma   90.00
#
_symmetry.space_group_name_H-M   'P 1'
#
loop_
_entity.id
_entity.type
_entity.pdbx_description
1 polymer ?
#
loop_
_entity_poly.entity_id
_entity_poly.type
_entity_poly.pdbx_seq_one_letter_code
_entity_poly.pdbx_strand_id
1 'polypeptide(L)' 'MGEIVSVRLNEEESKFLRQVSALYGCGVSSLIKRLAFEKLEDEYDLQIIQDYEAEKAAGTLETIPYEEVRKSLGL' A
#
# COMPACT_ATOMS: atom_id res chain seq x y z
N MET A 1 -18.72 11.60 -10.30
CA MET A 1 -18.27 11.03 -11.59
C MET A 1 -16.90 10.44 -11.35
N GLY A 2 -16.65 9.20 -11.81
CA GLY A 2 -15.33 8.58 -11.71
C GLY A 2 -14.50 8.82 -12.97
N GLU A 3 -13.18 8.75 -12.85
CA GLU A 3 -12.26 8.80 -13.98
C GLU A 3 -12.10 7.42 -14.63
N ILE A 4 -11.92 7.37 -15.95
CA ILE A 4 -11.71 6.13 -16.70
C ILE A 4 -10.24 6.01 -17.07
N VAL A 5 -9.61 4.91 -16.67
CA VAL A 5 -8.26 4.54 -17.09
C VAL A 5 -8.36 3.45 -18.15
N SER A 6 -7.77 3.69 -19.33
CA SER A 6 -7.69 2.71 -20.41
C SER A 6 -6.28 2.15 -20.50
N VAL A 7 -6.12 0.85 -20.25
CA VAL A 7 -4.84 0.15 -20.33
C VAL A 7 -4.91 -0.85 -21.49
N ARG A 8 -3.96 -0.75 -22.43
CA ARG A 8 -3.83 -1.72 -23.53
C ARG A 8 -3.16 -2.98 -22.99
N LEU A 9 -3.76 -4.13 -23.28
CA LEU A 9 -3.26 -5.45 -22.91
C LEU A 9 -3.13 -6.31 -24.16
N ASN A 10 -2.13 -7.19 -24.20
CA ASN A 10 -2.09 -8.27 -25.15
C ASN A 10 -3.02 -9.43 -24.74
N GLU A 11 -3.14 -10.45 -25.59
CA GLU A 11 -4.05 -11.59 -25.35
C GLU A 11 -3.65 -12.40 -24.10
N GLU A 12 -2.35 -12.61 -23.89
CA GLU A 12 -1.83 -13.37 -22.75
C GLU A 12 -2.06 -12.64 -21.43
N GLU A 13 -1.75 -11.34 -21.37
CA GLU A 13 -2.00 -10.46 -20.23
C GLU A 13 -3.49 -10.43 -19.87
N SER A 14 -4.36 -10.30 -20.89
CA SER A 14 -5.81 -10.29 -20.66
C SER A 14 -6.30 -11.63 -20.09
N LYS A 15 -5.80 -12.76 -20.62
CA LYS A 15 -6.15 -14.09 -20.13
C LYS A 15 -5.67 -14.29 -18.69
N PHE A 16 -4.43 -13.91 -18.41
CA PHE A 16 -3.84 -14.00 -17.08
C PHE A 16 -4.63 -13.18 -16.06
N LEU A 17 -4.89 -11.90 -16.34
CA LEU A 17 -5.63 -11.02 -15.42
C LEU A 17 -7.06 -11.51 -15.15
N ARG A 18 -7.73 -12.12 -16.14
CA ARG A 18 -9.06 -12.72 -15.94
C ARG A 18 -9.01 -13.96 -15.05
N GLN A 19 -8.00 -14.81 -15.21
CA GLN A 19 -7.81 -15.98 -14.35
C GLN A 19 -7.54 -15.55 -12.90
N VAL A 20 -6.64 -14.59 -12.71
CA VAL A 20 -6.32 -14.06 -11.39
C VAL A 20 -7.53 -13.37 -10.76
N SER A 21 -8.25 -12.54 -11.51
CA SER A 21 -9.42 -11.84 -10.97
C SER A 21 -10.51 -12.82 -10.53
N ALA A 22 -10.66 -13.97 -11.22
CA ALA A 22 -11.56 -15.04 -10.83
C ALA A 22 -11.14 -15.71 -9.50
N LEU A 23 -9.84 -15.92 -9.28
CA LEU A 23 -9.32 -16.44 -7.99
C LEU A 23 -9.65 -15.51 -6.82
N TYR A 24 -9.62 -14.20 -7.06
CA TYR A 24 -9.97 -13.18 -6.06
C TYR A 24 -11.47 -12.85 -6.00
N GLY A 25 -12.31 -13.50 -6.82
CA GLY A 25 -13.75 -13.24 -6.86
C GLY A 25 -14.11 -11.80 -7.27
N CYS A 26 -13.26 -11.13 -8.05
CA CYS A 26 -13.44 -9.73 -8.42
C CYS A 26 -13.32 -9.49 -9.93
N GLY A 27 -13.73 -8.31 -10.40
CA GLY A 27 -13.50 -7.89 -11.78
C GLY A 27 -12.04 -7.52 -12.04
N VAL A 28 -11.59 -7.60 -13.30
CA VAL A 28 -10.21 -7.23 -13.70
C VAL A 28 -9.87 -5.80 -13.34
N SER A 29 -10.79 -4.84 -13.52
CA SER A 29 -10.58 -3.45 -13.14
C SER A 29 -10.40 -3.26 -11.62
N SER A 30 -11.12 -4.04 -10.81
CA SER A 30 -10.95 -4.04 -9.36
C SER A 30 -9.62 -4.65 -8.94
N LEU A 31 -9.21 -5.75 -9.60
CA LEU A 31 -7.91 -6.37 -9.38
C LEU A 31 -6.77 -5.39 -9.69
N ILE A 32 -6.79 -4.75 -10.86
CA ILE A 32 -5.75 -3.79 -11.28
C ILE A 32 -5.67 -2.64 -10.28
N LYS A 33 -6.81 -2.07 -9.88
CA LYS A 33 -6.83 -1.01 -8.87
C LYS A 33 -6.21 -1.48 -7.55
N ARG A 34 -6.62 -2.66 -7.07
CA ARG A 34 -6.12 -3.19 -5.80
C ARG A 34 -4.61 -3.39 -5.84
N LEU A 35 -4.09 -4.06 -6.87
CA LEU A 35 -2.65 -4.29 -7.03
C LEU A 35 -1.85 -2.99 -7.14
N ALA A 36 -2.39 -1.98 -7.83
CA ALA A 36 -1.73 -0.68 -7.95
C ALA A 36 -1.64 0.03 -6.59
N PHE A 37 -2.72 0.04 -5.81
CA PHE A 37 -2.72 0.65 -4.48
C PHE A 37 -1.87 -0.14 -3.48
N GLU A 38 -1.98 -1.48 -3.44
CA GLU A 38 -1.13 -2.34 -2.59
C GLU A 38 0.36 -2.05 -2.85
N LYS A 39 0.76 -1.91 -4.12
CA LYS A 39 2.16 -1.62 -4.45
C LYS A 39 2.62 -0.23 -3.98
N LEU A 40 1.75 0.78 -4.10
CA LEU A 40 2.03 2.14 -3.64
C LEU A 40 2.08 2.21 -2.11
N GLU A 41 1.20 1.49 -1.42
CA GLU A 41 1.20 1.35 0.04
C GLU A 41 2.50 0.71 0.51
N ASP A 42 2.93 -0.41 -0.09
CA ASP A 42 4.21 -1.06 0.23
C ASP A 42 5.41 -0.11 0.06
N GLU A 43 5.43 0.68 -1.02
CA GLU A 43 6.49 1.66 -1.27
C GLU A 43 6.49 2.79 -0.24
N TYR A 44 5.31 3.25 0.15
CA TYR A 44 5.15 4.28 1.17
C TYR A 44 5.56 3.79 2.56
N ASP A 45 5.14 2.58 2.94
CA ASP A 45 5.51 1.95 4.20
C ASP A 45 7.02 1.74 4.30
N LEU A 46 7.66 1.30 3.21
CA LEU A 46 9.13 1.18 3.14
C LEU A 46 9.82 2.54 3.32
N GLN A 47 9.29 3.60 2.74
CA GLN A 47 9.84 4.94 2.90
C GLN A 47 9.76 5.39 4.37
N ILE A 48 8.61 5.18 5.03
CA ILE A 48 8.45 5.51 6.46
C ILE A 48 9.49 4.78 7.31
N ILE A 49 9.70 3.48 7.05
CA ILE A 49 10.68 2.69 7.80
C ILE A 49 12.10 3.24 7.58
N GLN A 50 12.45 3.58 6.34
CA GLN A 50 13.76 4.16 6.03
C GLN A 50 13.99 5.49 6.74
N ASP A 51 12.97 6.37 6.76
CA ASP A 51 13.04 7.66 7.44
C ASP A 51 13.24 7.46 8.95
N TYR A 52 12.45 6.56 9.55
CA TYR A 52 12.60 6.17 10.96
C TYR A 52 14.01 5.64 11.27
N GLU A 53 14.55 4.75 10.44
CA GLU A 53 15.89 4.19 10.64
C GLU A 53 16.98 5.25 10.50
N ALA A 54 16.83 6.18 9.56
CA ALA A 54 17.76 7.28 9.34
C ALA A 54 17.78 8.24 10.54
N GLU A 55 16.62 8.66 11.04
CA GLU A 55 16.51 9.51 12.24
C GLU A 55 17.06 8.82 13.48
N LYS A 56 16.80 7.52 13.62
CA LYS A 56 17.34 6.71 14.71
C LYS A 56 18.87 6.64 14.67
N ALA A 57 19.44 6.43 13.48
CA ALA A 57 20.88 6.39 13.28
C ALA A 57 21.54 7.77 13.49
N ALA A 58 20.86 8.85 13.12
CA ALA A 58 21.30 10.23 13.35
C ALA A 58 21.13 10.69 14.80
N GLY A 59 20.40 9.93 15.63
CA GLY A 59 20.07 10.31 17.00
C GLY A 59 19.07 11.47 17.10
N THR A 60 18.34 11.75 16.02
CA THR A 60 17.33 12.82 15.93
C THR A 60 15.91 12.29 16.08
N LEU A 61 15.73 10.98 16.20
CA LEU A 61 14.43 10.35 16.37
C LEU A 61 13.74 10.82 17.66
N GLU A 62 12.59 11.46 17.50
CA GLU A 62 11.73 11.82 18.61
C GLU A 62 10.91 10.60 19.06
N THR A 63 10.89 10.33 20.37
CA THR A 63 10.11 9.24 20.95
C THR A 63 9.34 9.74 22.16
N ILE A 64 8.14 9.21 22.35
CA ILE A 64 7.33 9.45 23.55
C ILE A 64 7.29 8.20 24.43
N PRO A 65 7.39 8.32 25.76
CA PRO A 65 7.30 7.18 26.67
C PRO A 65 5.96 6.45 26.53
N TYR A 66 5.98 5.13 26.72
CA TYR A 66 4.78 4.28 26.64
C TYR A 66 3.63 4.78 27.54
N GLU A 67 3.94 5.23 28.76
CA GLU A 67 2.92 5.76 29.70
C GLU A 67 2.22 7.02 29.16
N GLU A 68 2.93 7.87 28.43
CA GLU A 68 2.36 9.07 27.82
C GLU A 68 1.46 8.72 26.64
N VAL A 69 1.88 7.76 25.80
CA VAL A 69 1.03 7.20 24.73
C VAL A 69 -0.27 6.68 25.32
N ARG A 70 -0.17 5.86 26.38
CA ARG A 70 -1.32 5.24 27.03
C ARG A 70 -2.32 6.29 27.55
N LYS A 71 -1.81 7.33 28.22
CA LYS A 71 -2.61 8.46 28.69
C LYS A 71 -3.28 9.22 27.53
N SER A 72 -2.59 9.42 26.42
CA SER A 72 -3.13 10.11 25.23
C SER A 72 -4.28 9.34 24.56
N LEU A 73 -4.25 8.00 24.65
CA LEU A 73 -5.27 7.10 24.08
C LEU A 73 -6.42 6.78 25.06
N GLY A 74 -6.34 7.25 26.31
CA GLY A 74 -7.36 7.00 27.35
C GLY A 74 -7.38 5.56 27.88
N LEU A 75 -6.23 4.87 27.84
CA LEU A 75 -6.04 3.48 28.27
C LEU A 75 -5.45 3.34 29.68
#